data_AF-A0A7H4LZL0-F1
#
_entry.id   AF-A0A7H4LZL0-F1
#
_cell.length_a   1.000
_cell.length_b   1.000
_cell.length_c   1.000
_cell.angle_alpha   90.00
_cell.angle_beta   90.00
_cell.angle_gamma   90.00
#
_symmetry.space_group_name_H-M   'P 1'
#
loop_
_entity.id
_entity.type
_entity.pdbx_description
1 polymer ?
#
loop_
_entity_poly.entity_id
_entity_poly.type
_entity_poly.pdbx_seq_one_letter_code
_entity_poly.pdbx_strand_id
1 'polypeptide(L)'
;MNNISPDCYFLELIRTGRQDEEPYLHAAVELAETRGLPVVATNDVRFLEPGDFDAHEIRVAIHDGFTLDDPKRPRNYSPQQYMRSEEEMCELFSDIPEALQNTVEIAKRCNVTVRLGEYFLPQFPTGDMTTEDYLVKKSKEGLEERLEFLFPDPDERAKRRPEYDERLDIELQVINQMGFPGYFLIVMEFIQWSKDNGVPVGPGRGSGAGSLVAYALKITDLDPLEFDLLFERFLNPERVSMPDFDVDFCMEKRDQVIEHVADMYGRDAVSQIITFGTMAAKAVIRDVGRVLGHPYGFVDRISKLVPPDPGMTLAKAFEAEPQLPEIYEADEEVKALIDMARKLEGVTRNAGKHAGGVVIAPTKITDFAPLYCDEAGQHPVTQFDKNDVEYAGLVKFDFLGLRTLTIINWALEMINARREKNGEGPLDIAAIPLDDKKSFDMLQRSETTAVFQLNRAV
;
A
#
# COMPACT_ATOMS: atom_id res chain seq x y z
N MET A 1 -4.06 17.97 -36.21
CA MET A 1 -4.36 18.25 -34.80
C MET A 1 -5.58 19.20 -34.70
N ASN A 2 -6.70 18.89 -35.37
CA ASN A 2 -7.76 19.89 -35.63
C ASN A 2 -9.10 19.63 -34.91
N ASN A 3 -9.15 18.84 -33.84
CA ASN A 3 -10.42 18.52 -33.15
C ASN A 3 -10.35 18.73 -31.62
N ILE A 4 -9.67 19.77 -31.15
CA ILE A 4 -9.87 20.23 -29.76
C ILE A 4 -10.95 21.30 -29.81
N SER A 5 -12.04 21.11 -29.07
CA SER A 5 -13.13 22.09 -29.00
C SER A 5 -12.57 23.43 -28.51
N PRO A 6 -12.86 24.56 -29.18
CA PRO A 6 -12.43 25.90 -28.73
C PRO A 6 -12.81 26.20 -27.28
N ASP A 7 -13.87 25.57 -26.76
CA ASP A 7 -14.39 25.79 -25.41
C ASP A 7 -13.67 25.00 -24.30
N CYS A 8 -12.70 24.15 -24.65
CA CYS A 8 -11.96 23.29 -23.71
C CYS A 8 -10.45 23.51 -23.77
N TYR A 9 -9.98 24.56 -24.45
CA TYR A 9 -8.58 24.92 -24.56
C TYR A 9 -8.37 26.37 -24.14
N PHE A 10 -7.49 26.58 -23.16
CA PHE A 10 -7.19 27.89 -22.60
C PHE A 10 -5.69 28.19 -22.74
N LEU A 11 -5.38 29.43 -23.06
CA LEU A 11 -4.01 29.93 -23.02
C LEU A 11 -3.67 30.33 -21.58
N GLU A 12 -2.73 29.60 -20.99
CA GLU A 12 -2.26 29.88 -19.63
C GLU A 12 -1.36 31.12 -19.61
N LEU A 13 -1.67 32.07 -18.72
CA LEU A 13 -0.91 33.29 -18.47
C LEU A 13 -0.31 33.23 -17.05
N ILE A 14 0.99 33.47 -16.94
CA ILE A 14 1.74 33.33 -15.68
C ILE A 14 2.62 34.55 -15.48
N ARG A 15 2.60 35.12 -14.27
CA ARG A 15 3.45 36.26 -13.87
C ARG A 15 4.16 35.96 -12.54
N THR A 16 5.26 35.24 -12.64
CA THR A 16 6.10 34.87 -11.48
C THR A 16 7.52 35.44 -11.58
N GLY A 17 7.77 36.30 -12.57
CA GLY A 17 9.05 36.98 -12.77
C GLY A 17 10.14 36.08 -13.36
N ARG A 18 9.76 34.96 -13.99
CA ARG A 18 10.71 34.07 -14.68
C ARG A 18 11.04 34.60 -16.07
N GLN A 19 12.14 34.11 -16.60
CA GLN A 19 12.61 34.49 -17.93
C GLN A 19 11.55 34.18 -18.99
N ASP A 20 11.36 35.10 -19.93
CA ASP A 20 10.47 35.01 -21.09
C ASP A 20 8.95 34.91 -20.80
N GLU A 21 8.51 34.99 -19.53
CA GLU A 21 7.08 35.00 -19.18
C GLU A 21 6.31 36.18 -19.81
N GLU A 22 6.78 37.41 -19.63
CA GLU A 22 6.07 38.60 -20.14
C GLU A 22 6.08 38.69 -21.68
N PRO A 23 7.21 38.43 -22.38
CA PRO A 23 7.21 38.31 -23.84
C PRO A 23 6.25 37.23 -24.35
N TYR A 24 6.20 36.05 -23.70
CA TYR A 24 5.24 34.99 -24.03
C TYR A 24 3.81 35.47 -23.80
N LEU A 25 3.52 36.10 -22.66
CA LEU A 25 2.20 36.58 -22.28
C LEU A 25 1.66 37.55 -23.33
N HIS A 26 2.46 38.53 -23.75
CA HIS A 26 2.04 39.48 -24.80
C HIS A 26 1.70 38.78 -26.12
N ALA A 27 2.54 37.84 -26.57
CA ALA A 27 2.29 37.07 -27.78
C ALA A 27 1.07 36.14 -27.64
N ALA A 28 0.85 35.56 -26.46
CA ALA A 28 -0.30 34.70 -26.16
C ALA A 28 -1.61 35.50 -26.17
N VAL A 29 -1.62 36.73 -25.64
CA VAL A 29 -2.79 37.62 -25.69
C VAL A 29 -3.12 38.05 -27.12
N GLU A 30 -2.12 38.40 -27.93
CA GLU A 30 -2.33 38.70 -29.36
C GLU A 30 -2.91 37.49 -30.12
N LEU A 31 -2.40 36.29 -29.81
CA LEU A 31 -2.91 35.04 -30.36
C LEU A 31 -4.36 34.77 -29.90
N ALA A 32 -4.66 35.02 -28.62
CA ALA A 32 -5.98 34.86 -28.04
C ALA A 32 -7.01 35.72 -28.77
N GLU A 33 -6.70 37.01 -28.97
CA GLU A 33 -7.55 37.95 -29.70
C GLU A 33 -7.73 37.52 -31.17
N THR A 34 -6.63 37.18 -31.86
CA THR A 34 -6.66 36.81 -33.28
C THR A 34 -7.44 35.52 -33.54
N ARG A 35 -7.42 34.58 -32.59
CA ARG A 35 -8.03 33.25 -32.74
C ARG A 35 -9.36 33.11 -32.00
N GLY A 36 -9.75 34.11 -31.22
CA GLY A 36 -10.91 34.03 -30.32
C GLY A 36 -10.76 32.93 -29.28
N LEU A 37 -9.55 32.73 -28.74
CA LEU A 37 -9.28 31.72 -27.70
C LEU A 37 -9.36 32.35 -26.32
N PRO A 38 -9.87 31.64 -25.30
CA PRO A 38 -9.90 32.15 -23.93
C PRO A 38 -8.51 32.06 -23.27
N VAL A 39 -8.22 33.00 -22.37
CA VAL A 39 -7.03 33.00 -21.52
C VAL A 39 -7.37 32.65 -20.08
N VAL A 40 -6.44 32.11 -19.32
CA VAL A 40 -6.61 31.83 -17.88
C VAL A 40 -5.32 32.16 -17.13
N ALA A 41 -5.44 32.85 -16.00
CA ALA A 41 -4.30 33.15 -15.14
C ALA A 41 -4.06 32.02 -14.14
N THR A 42 -2.80 31.64 -13.93
CA THR A 42 -2.38 30.76 -12.83
C THR A 42 -1.15 31.35 -12.14
N ASN A 43 -0.85 30.89 -10.92
CA ASN A 43 0.38 31.26 -10.22
C ASN A 43 1.45 30.17 -10.25
N ASP A 44 1.22 29.08 -11.00
CA ASP A 44 2.12 27.93 -11.09
C ASP A 44 2.67 27.47 -9.72
N VAL A 45 1.78 27.34 -8.72
CA VAL A 45 2.13 27.19 -7.30
C VAL A 45 2.96 25.93 -7.05
N ARG A 46 4.00 26.06 -6.22
CA ARG A 46 4.88 24.94 -5.79
C ARG A 46 5.05 24.82 -4.28
N PHE A 47 4.77 25.89 -3.55
CA PHE A 47 4.92 25.96 -2.09
C PHE A 47 3.86 26.89 -1.50
N LEU A 48 3.70 26.88 -0.17
CA LEU A 48 2.61 27.61 0.49
C LEU A 48 2.98 29.07 0.71
N GLU A 49 4.14 29.34 1.31
CA GLU A 49 4.57 30.69 1.71
C GLU A 49 5.81 31.14 0.93
N PRO A 50 6.03 32.46 0.72
CA PRO A 50 7.23 32.95 0.05
C PRO A 50 8.55 32.46 0.67
N GLY A 51 8.57 32.26 1.99
CA GLY A 51 9.74 31.77 2.73
C GLY A 51 10.08 30.29 2.48
N ASP A 52 9.24 29.53 1.79
CA ASP A 52 9.48 28.11 1.48
C ASP A 52 10.26 27.91 0.17
N PHE A 53 10.57 28.98 -0.58
CA PHE A 53 11.27 28.89 -1.86
C PHE A 53 12.62 28.16 -1.75
N ASP A 54 13.44 28.51 -0.75
CA ASP A 54 14.76 27.89 -0.57
C ASP A 54 14.64 26.39 -0.22
N ALA A 55 13.64 26.02 0.57
CA ALA A 55 13.35 24.62 0.88
C ALA A 55 12.91 23.86 -0.38
N HIS A 56 12.10 24.49 -1.25
CA HIS A 56 11.71 23.91 -2.53
C HIS A 56 12.92 23.73 -3.49
N GLU A 57 13.81 24.72 -3.59
CA GLU A 57 15.04 24.61 -4.39
C GLU A 57 15.93 23.46 -3.89
N ILE A 58 16.06 23.29 -2.57
CA ILE A 58 16.75 22.14 -1.99
C ILE A 58 16.04 20.83 -2.33
N ARG A 59 14.70 20.78 -2.22
CA ARG A 59 13.90 19.59 -2.57
C ARG A 59 14.12 19.15 -4.02
N VAL A 60 14.14 20.10 -4.95
CA VAL A 60 14.41 19.83 -6.38
C VAL A 60 15.85 19.35 -6.55
N ALA A 61 16.83 20.02 -5.94
CA ALA A 61 18.23 19.61 -6.02
C ALA A 61 18.48 18.21 -5.44
N ILE A 62 17.76 17.82 -4.38
CA ILE A 62 17.79 16.45 -3.83
C ILE A 62 17.34 15.44 -4.90
N HIS A 63 16.26 15.74 -5.62
CA HIS A 63 15.70 14.87 -6.66
C HIS A 63 16.62 14.79 -7.88
N ASP A 64 17.09 15.93 -8.36
CA ASP A 64 17.93 16.02 -9.57
C ASP A 64 19.39 15.58 -9.33
N GLY A 65 19.80 15.46 -8.06
CA GLY A 65 21.14 15.01 -7.68
C GLY A 65 22.23 16.09 -7.77
N PHE A 66 21.86 17.37 -7.69
CA PHE A 66 22.78 18.52 -7.70
C PHE A 66 23.06 19.07 -6.31
N THR A 67 24.18 19.78 -6.14
CA THR A 67 24.36 20.71 -5.02
C THR A 67 23.69 22.04 -5.33
N LEU A 68 23.31 22.80 -4.30
CA LEU A 68 22.56 24.05 -4.46
C LEU A 68 23.35 25.12 -5.23
N ASP A 69 24.67 25.14 -5.03
CA ASP A 69 25.64 26.06 -5.60
C ASP A 69 26.16 25.65 -6.99
N ASP A 70 25.79 24.47 -7.51
CA ASP A 70 26.22 24.03 -8.83
C ASP A 70 25.73 25.03 -9.91
N PRO A 71 26.63 25.65 -10.70
CA PRO A 71 26.23 26.54 -11.79
C PRO A 71 25.36 25.87 -12.85
N LYS A 72 25.48 24.55 -13.04
CA LYS A 72 24.72 23.75 -14.00
C LYS A 72 23.35 23.33 -13.48
N ARG A 73 23.06 23.53 -12.19
CA ARG A 73 21.75 23.22 -11.62
C ARG A 73 20.66 24.04 -12.34
N PRO A 74 19.60 23.40 -12.86
CA PRO A 74 18.46 24.12 -13.40
C PRO A 74 17.82 25.03 -12.35
N ARG A 75 17.51 26.28 -12.74
CA ARG A 75 16.84 27.28 -11.89
C ARG A 75 15.53 27.68 -12.55
N ASN A 76 14.60 26.73 -12.59
CA ASN A 76 13.33 26.86 -13.31
C ASN A 76 12.23 27.52 -12.48
N TYR A 77 12.50 27.77 -11.20
CA TYR A 77 11.52 28.24 -10.22
C TYR A 77 11.84 29.65 -9.72
N SER A 78 10.81 30.36 -9.24
CA SER A 78 10.97 31.67 -8.61
C SER A 78 10.30 31.73 -7.23
N PRO A 79 10.69 32.69 -6.36
CA PRO A 79 10.06 32.91 -5.06
C PRO A 79 8.57 33.29 -5.15
N GLN A 80 8.06 33.65 -6.34
CA GLN A 80 6.68 34.08 -6.53
C GLN A 80 5.69 32.91 -6.73
N GLN A 81 6.18 31.67 -6.78
CA GLN A 81 5.37 30.45 -6.95
C GLN A 81 4.77 29.93 -5.62
N TYR A 82 4.48 30.83 -4.68
CA TYR A 82 3.76 30.51 -3.45
C TYR A 82 2.24 30.54 -3.67
N MET A 83 1.46 30.16 -2.66
CA MET A 83 0.00 30.26 -2.72
C MET A 83 -0.44 31.71 -2.47
N ARG A 84 -0.43 32.53 -3.53
CA ARG A 84 -0.94 33.92 -3.49
C ARG A 84 -2.41 33.97 -3.05
N SER A 85 -2.74 35.04 -2.35
CA SER A 85 -4.11 35.42 -2.03
C SER A 85 -4.86 35.90 -3.28
N GLU A 86 -6.19 35.95 -3.17
CA GLU A 86 -7.05 36.48 -4.23
C GLU A 86 -6.69 37.93 -4.61
N GLU A 87 -6.42 38.78 -3.61
CA GLU A 87 -6.08 40.20 -3.83
C GLU A 87 -4.74 40.34 -4.59
N GLU A 88 -3.71 39.60 -4.19
CA GLU A 88 -2.41 39.61 -4.87
C GLU A 88 -2.54 39.20 -6.35
N MET A 89 -3.39 38.21 -6.66
CA MET A 89 -3.65 37.79 -8.04
C MET A 89 -4.48 38.84 -8.81
N CYS A 90 -5.45 39.48 -8.15
CA CYS A 90 -6.26 40.55 -8.72
C CYS A 90 -5.44 41.79 -9.10
N GLU A 91 -4.54 42.22 -8.22
CA GLU A 91 -3.63 43.32 -8.51
C GLU A 91 -2.69 42.97 -9.66
N LEU A 92 -2.10 41.77 -9.63
CA LEU A 92 -1.14 41.28 -10.61
C LEU A 92 -1.69 41.16 -12.03
N PHE A 93 -2.96 40.81 -12.18
CA PHE A 93 -3.66 40.65 -13.46
C PHE A 93 -4.77 41.69 -13.65
N SER A 94 -4.66 42.86 -13.00
CA SER A 94 -5.65 43.94 -13.09
C SER A 94 -5.83 44.50 -14.51
N ASP A 95 -4.82 44.35 -15.36
CA ASP A 95 -4.83 44.67 -16.79
C ASP A 95 -5.53 43.61 -17.67
N ILE A 96 -5.71 42.39 -17.17
CA ILE A 96 -6.38 41.28 -17.88
C ILE A 96 -7.42 40.61 -16.96
N PRO A 97 -8.53 41.29 -16.58
CA PRO A 97 -9.50 40.75 -15.64
C PRO A 97 -10.17 39.45 -16.10
N GLU A 98 -10.29 39.25 -17.41
CA GLU A 98 -10.85 38.03 -18.00
C GLU A 98 -10.05 36.77 -17.67
N ALA A 99 -8.73 36.88 -17.50
CA ALA A 99 -7.87 35.75 -17.17
C ALA A 99 -8.18 35.22 -15.76
N LEU A 100 -8.56 36.11 -14.84
CA LEU A 100 -9.01 35.76 -13.49
C LEU A 100 -10.44 35.23 -13.50
N GLN A 101 -11.36 35.89 -14.21
CA GLN A 101 -12.76 35.44 -14.30
C GLN A 101 -12.86 34.01 -14.87
N ASN A 102 -12.03 33.69 -15.87
CA ASN A 102 -12.00 32.36 -16.46
C ASN A 102 -11.56 31.27 -15.46
N THR A 103 -10.74 31.57 -14.44
CA THR A 103 -10.42 30.59 -13.38
C THR A 103 -11.67 30.13 -12.65
N VAL A 104 -12.57 31.07 -12.31
CA VAL A 104 -13.83 30.80 -11.62
C VAL A 104 -14.79 30.04 -12.52
N GLU A 105 -14.89 30.43 -13.80
CA GLU A 105 -15.75 29.75 -14.76
C GLU A 105 -15.27 28.34 -15.09
N ILE A 106 -13.97 28.09 -15.17
CA ILE A 106 -13.40 26.74 -15.29
C ILE A 106 -13.73 25.93 -14.03
N ALA A 107 -13.48 26.49 -12.85
CA ALA A 107 -13.74 25.81 -11.58
C ALA A 107 -15.22 25.37 -11.46
N LYS A 108 -16.17 26.22 -11.87
CA LYS A 108 -17.61 25.87 -11.90
C LYS A 108 -17.94 24.73 -12.86
N ARG A 109 -17.20 24.60 -13.98
CA ARG A 109 -17.42 23.54 -14.99
C ARG A 109 -16.82 22.20 -14.54
N CYS A 110 -15.76 22.20 -13.75
CA CYS A 110 -15.06 21.01 -13.28
C CYS A 110 -15.76 20.36 -12.07
N ASN A 111 -16.60 19.36 -12.32
CA ASN A 111 -17.31 18.61 -11.28
C ASN A 111 -17.06 17.10 -11.46
N VAL A 112 -16.12 16.54 -10.67
CA VAL A 112 -15.77 15.11 -10.71
C VAL A 112 -16.30 14.43 -9.46
N THR A 113 -17.05 13.36 -9.62
CA THR A 113 -17.52 12.52 -8.50
C THR A 113 -16.62 11.30 -8.38
N VAL A 114 -15.84 11.25 -7.31
CA VAL A 114 -15.09 10.05 -6.90
C VAL A 114 -15.76 9.50 -5.66
N ARG A 115 -16.32 8.29 -5.75
CA ARG A 115 -16.98 7.63 -4.62
C ARG A 115 -15.93 6.93 -3.76
N LEU A 116 -15.91 7.24 -2.46
CA LEU A 116 -14.94 6.71 -1.50
C LEU A 116 -15.68 6.00 -0.36
N GLY A 117 -15.04 5.01 0.27
CA GLY A 117 -15.57 4.24 1.39
C GLY A 117 -16.60 3.16 1.02
N GLU A 118 -16.83 2.91 -0.28
CA GLU A 118 -17.74 1.88 -0.78
C GLU A 118 -16.98 0.90 -1.67
N TYR A 119 -17.11 -0.40 -1.42
CA TYR A 119 -16.35 -1.43 -2.14
C TYR A 119 -16.89 -1.72 -3.54
N PHE A 120 -15.95 -2.04 -4.43
CA PHE A 120 -16.17 -2.58 -5.75
C PHE A 120 -15.50 -3.95 -5.84
N LEU A 121 -16.23 -4.99 -5.45
CA LEU A 121 -15.68 -6.34 -5.39
C LEU A 121 -15.59 -6.96 -6.80
N PRO A 122 -14.50 -7.65 -7.15
CA PRO A 122 -14.42 -8.44 -8.37
C PRO A 122 -15.38 -9.63 -8.33
N GLN A 123 -15.82 -10.06 -9.50
CA GLN A 123 -16.72 -11.21 -9.63
C GLN A 123 -15.92 -12.52 -9.63
N PHE A 124 -16.34 -13.47 -8.81
CA PHE A 124 -15.82 -14.83 -8.82
C PHE A 124 -16.61 -15.68 -9.84
N PRO A 125 -15.97 -16.56 -10.63
CA PRO A 125 -16.68 -17.41 -11.57
C PRO A 125 -17.52 -18.48 -10.85
N THR A 126 -18.83 -18.26 -10.77
CA THR A 126 -19.79 -19.14 -10.06
C THR A 126 -20.67 -19.99 -11.00
N GLY A 127 -20.50 -19.84 -12.32
CA GLY A 127 -21.36 -20.45 -13.32
C GLY A 127 -22.78 -19.86 -13.28
N ASP A 128 -23.79 -20.72 -13.24
CA ASP A 128 -25.21 -20.31 -13.19
C ASP A 128 -25.70 -20.00 -11.76
N MET A 129 -24.86 -20.20 -10.73
CA MET A 129 -25.23 -19.95 -9.33
C MET A 129 -24.92 -18.50 -8.93
N THR A 130 -25.67 -18.00 -7.95
CA THR A 130 -25.31 -16.73 -7.27
C THR A 130 -24.03 -16.91 -6.46
N THR A 131 -23.31 -15.82 -6.20
CA THR A 131 -22.08 -15.83 -5.40
C THR A 131 -22.36 -16.31 -3.97
N GLU A 132 -23.50 -15.91 -3.43
CA GLU A 132 -24.01 -16.30 -2.12
C GLU A 132 -24.25 -17.81 -2.04
N ASP A 133 -25.01 -18.37 -3.00
CA ASP A 133 -25.34 -19.80 -3.01
C ASP A 133 -24.10 -20.66 -3.26
N TYR A 134 -23.18 -20.18 -4.10
CA TYR A 134 -21.92 -20.87 -4.37
C TYR A 134 -21.03 -20.93 -3.13
N LEU A 135 -20.93 -19.83 -2.36
CA LEU A 135 -20.25 -19.81 -1.07
C LEU A 135 -20.87 -20.82 -0.10
N VAL A 136 -22.20 -20.78 0.08
CA VAL A 136 -22.89 -21.71 1.00
C VAL A 136 -22.61 -23.16 0.63
N LYS A 137 -22.68 -23.49 -0.66
CA LYS A 137 -22.37 -24.83 -1.16
C LYS A 137 -20.94 -25.24 -0.81
N LYS A 138 -19.95 -24.41 -1.14
CA LYS A 138 -18.53 -24.72 -0.92
C LYS A 138 -18.18 -24.82 0.55
N SER A 139 -18.74 -23.96 1.38
CA SER A 139 -18.53 -23.99 2.83
C SER A 139 -19.11 -25.25 3.47
N LYS A 140 -20.28 -25.71 3.02
CA LYS A 140 -20.86 -26.98 3.49
C LYS A 140 -20.04 -28.19 3.05
N GLU A 141 -19.65 -28.25 1.76
CA GLU A 141 -18.78 -29.30 1.24
C GLU A 141 -17.45 -29.37 2.01
N GLY A 142 -16.81 -28.22 2.24
CA GLY A 142 -15.56 -28.13 2.99
C GLY A 142 -15.69 -28.49 4.47
N LEU A 143 -16.81 -28.13 5.11
CA LEU A 143 -17.06 -28.50 6.50
C LEU A 143 -17.20 -30.02 6.67
N GLU A 144 -17.80 -30.74 5.72
CA GLU A 144 -17.86 -32.21 5.76
C GLU A 144 -16.45 -32.83 5.81
N GLU A 145 -15.53 -32.36 4.96
CA GLU A 145 -14.14 -32.83 4.94
C GLU A 145 -13.43 -32.54 6.27
N ARG A 146 -13.65 -31.34 6.84
CA ARG A 146 -13.05 -30.96 8.14
C ARG A 146 -13.61 -31.79 9.29
N LEU A 147 -14.92 -32.05 9.33
CA LEU A 147 -15.54 -32.88 10.36
C LEU A 147 -15.12 -34.35 10.25
N GLU A 148 -14.90 -34.85 9.03
CA GLU A 148 -14.32 -36.18 8.80
C GLU A 148 -12.91 -36.32 9.37
N PHE A 149 -12.10 -35.27 9.22
CA PHE A 149 -10.75 -35.21 9.75
C PHE A 149 -10.72 -35.07 11.28
N LEU A 150 -11.50 -34.13 11.84
CA LEU A 150 -11.54 -33.85 13.28
C LEU A 150 -12.17 -35.00 14.09
N PHE A 151 -13.26 -35.56 13.57
CA PHE A 151 -14.02 -36.63 14.22
C PHE A 151 -14.16 -37.82 13.27
N PRO A 152 -13.13 -38.69 13.15
CA PRO A 152 -13.19 -39.86 12.28
C PRO A 152 -14.31 -40.84 12.65
N ASP A 153 -14.72 -40.88 13.93
CA ASP A 153 -15.85 -41.68 14.41
C ASP A 153 -17.21 -41.03 14.08
N PRO A 154 -18.10 -41.69 13.33
CA PRO A 154 -19.39 -41.12 12.94
C PRO A 154 -20.32 -40.78 14.11
N ASP A 155 -20.29 -41.55 15.19
CA ASP A 155 -21.17 -41.34 16.35
C ASP A 155 -20.75 -40.10 17.16
N GLU A 156 -19.46 -39.87 17.32
CA GLU A 156 -18.91 -38.64 17.90
C GLU A 156 -19.18 -37.43 16.99
N ARG A 157 -18.94 -37.58 15.68
CA ARG A 157 -19.20 -36.52 14.69
C ARG A 157 -20.65 -36.07 14.71
N ALA A 158 -21.60 -37.01 14.77
CA ALA A 158 -23.03 -36.69 14.83
C ALA A 158 -23.42 -35.90 16.09
N LYS A 159 -22.71 -36.08 17.21
CA LYS A 159 -22.96 -35.34 18.46
C LYS A 159 -22.36 -33.93 18.44
N ARG A 160 -21.18 -33.75 17.82
CA ARG A 160 -20.49 -32.45 17.75
C ARG A 160 -21.00 -31.56 16.60
N ARG A 161 -21.45 -32.17 15.50
CA ARG A 161 -21.89 -31.49 14.28
C ARG A 161 -22.88 -30.33 14.47
N PRO A 162 -23.92 -30.40 15.34
CA PRO A 162 -24.88 -29.31 15.49
C PRO A 162 -24.25 -27.95 15.83
N GLU A 163 -23.17 -27.96 16.63
CA GLU A 163 -22.44 -26.75 17.03
C GLU A 163 -21.74 -26.10 15.83
N TYR A 164 -21.14 -26.91 14.96
CA TYR A 164 -20.47 -26.46 13.75
C TYR A 164 -21.47 -25.96 12.70
N ASP A 165 -22.58 -26.68 12.50
CA ASP A 165 -23.63 -26.29 11.56
C ASP A 165 -24.26 -24.94 11.97
N GLU A 166 -24.54 -24.74 13.26
CA GLU A 166 -25.07 -23.46 13.78
C GLU A 166 -24.08 -22.31 13.59
N ARG A 167 -22.80 -22.51 13.95
CA ARG A 167 -21.77 -21.49 13.74
C ARG A 167 -21.60 -21.16 12.26
N LEU A 168 -21.59 -22.16 11.38
CA LEU A 168 -21.44 -21.96 9.94
C LEU A 168 -22.58 -21.12 9.36
N ASP A 169 -23.83 -21.42 9.73
CA ASP A 169 -25.00 -20.70 9.23
C ASP A 169 -25.02 -19.23 9.71
N ILE A 170 -24.64 -18.96 10.96
CA ILE A 170 -24.51 -17.59 11.49
C ILE A 170 -23.47 -16.79 10.69
N GLU A 171 -22.28 -17.36 10.49
CA GLU A 171 -21.21 -16.69 9.72
C GLU A 171 -21.63 -16.45 8.27
N LEU A 172 -22.19 -17.46 7.59
CA LEU A 172 -22.66 -17.35 6.21
C LEU A 172 -23.72 -16.28 6.06
N GLN A 173 -24.64 -16.15 7.02
CA GLN A 173 -25.65 -15.10 7.01
C GLN A 173 -25.01 -13.71 7.08
N VAL A 174 -24.06 -13.49 7.99
CA VAL A 174 -23.36 -12.20 8.12
C VAL A 174 -22.57 -11.88 6.85
N ILE A 175 -21.80 -12.84 6.32
CA ILE A 175 -20.99 -12.65 5.10
C ILE A 175 -21.85 -12.25 3.91
N ASN A 176 -22.98 -12.94 3.71
CA ASN A 176 -23.90 -12.66 2.61
C ASN A 176 -24.63 -11.31 2.80
N GLN A 177 -25.06 -10.98 4.02
CA GLN A 177 -25.73 -9.70 4.31
C GLN A 177 -24.81 -8.49 4.11
N MET A 178 -23.52 -8.64 4.44
CA MET A 178 -22.52 -7.59 4.26
C MET A 178 -21.96 -7.52 2.83
N GLY A 179 -22.32 -8.47 1.97
CA GLY A 179 -21.91 -8.48 0.56
C GLY A 179 -20.47 -8.93 0.34
N PHE A 180 -19.90 -9.75 1.23
CA PHE A 180 -18.52 -10.27 1.08
C PHE A 180 -18.35 -11.71 0.53
N PRO A 181 -19.36 -12.40 -0.07
CA PRO A 181 -19.14 -13.79 -0.47
C PRO A 181 -18.10 -13.93 -1.58
N GLY A 182 -18.03 -12.96 -2.51
CA GLY A 182 -17.02 -12.95 -3.56
C GLY A 182 -15.59 -12.88 -3.00
N TYR A 183 -15.37 -12.07 -1.97
CA TYR A 183 -14.06 -11.95 -1.31
C TYR A 183 -13.59 -13.30 -0.74
N PHE A 184 -14.46 -14.00 0.00
CA PHE A 184 -14.13 -15.32 0.55
C PHE A 184 -13.82 -16.34 -0.54
N LEU A 185 -14.57 -16.32 -1.65
CA LEU A 185 -14.37 -17.25 -2.75
C LEU A 185 -13.04 -17.01 -3.48
N ILE A 186 -12.68 -15.75 -3.70
CA ILE A 186 -11.39 -15.37 -4.28
C ILE A 186 -10.25 -15.88 -3.39
N VAL A 187 -10.35 -15.65 -2.07
CA VAL A 187 -9.32 -16.06 -1.11
C VAL A 187 -9.18 -17.57 -1.03
N MET A 188 -10.30 -18.30 -0.94
CA MET A 188 -10.32 -19.75 -1.01
C MET A 188 -9.59 -20.26 -2.25
N GLU A 189 -9.89 -19.70 -3.42
CA GLU A 189 -9.37 -20.24 -4.68
C GLU A 189 -7.85 -20.07 -4.79
N PHE A 190 -7.31 -18.88 -4.52
CA PHE A 190 -5.87 -18.70 -4.68
C PHE A 190 -5.09 -19.47 -3.61
N ILE A 191 -5.66 -19.68 -2.41
CA ILE A 191 -5.05 -20.53 -1.37
C ILE A 191 -5.00 -21.97 -1.86
N GLN A 192 -6.10 -22.49 -2.39
CA GLN A 192 -6.17 -23.85 -2.89
C GLN A 192 -5.23 -24.05 -4.09
N TRP A 193 -5.24 -23.14 -5.06
CA TRP A 193 -4.30 -23.14 -6.19
C TRP A 193 -2.84 -23.14 -5.71
N SER A 194 -2.54 -22.33 -4.69
CA SER A 194 -1.19 -22.27 -4.13
C SER A 194 -0.79 -23.60 -3.50
N LYS A 195 -1.66 -24.25 -2.73
CA LYS A 195 -1.42 -25.59 -2.17
C LYS A 195 -1.19 -26.62 -3.29
N ASP A 196 -1.99 -26.59 -4.35
CA ASP A 196 -1.92 -27.53 -5.48
C ASP A 196 -0.65 -27.36 -6.33
N ASN A 197 -0.16 -26.12 -6.46
CA ASN A 197 1.03 -25.77 -7.24
C ASN A 197 2.32 -25.72 -6.39
N GLY A 198 2.25 -26.21 -5.15
CA GLY A 198 3.38 -26.28 -4.24
C GLY A 198 3.92 -24.91 -3.84
N VAL A 199 3.07 -23.89 -3.76
CA VAL A 199 3.34 -22.58 -3.19
C VAL A 199 2.95 -22.63 -1.71
N PRO A 200 3.93 -22.66 -0.78
CA PRO A 200 3.63 -22.65 0.65
C PRO A 200 2.87 -21.38 1.04
N VAL A 201 1.70 -21.58 1.64
CA VAL A 201 0.87 -20.54 2.23
C VAL A 201 1.03 -20.56 3.74
N GLY A 202 0.97 -19.40 4.37
CA GLY A 202 0.95 -19.32 5.82
C GLY A 202 -0.35 -19.88 6.37
N PRO A 203 -0.39 -20.23 7.66
CA PRO A 203 -1.59 -20.78 8.30
C PRO A 203 -2.79 -19.80 8.37
N GLY A 204 -2.66 -18.60 7.78
CA GLY A 204 -3.50 -17.44 8.06
C GLY A 204 -3.18 -16.88 9.44
N ARG A 205 -3.16 -15.55 9.58
CA ARG A 205 -2.98 -14.90 10.89
C ARG A 205 -3.91 -13.71 11.00
N GLY A 206 -3.99 -13.15 12.20
CA GLY A 206 -4.97 -12.11 12.50
C GLY A 206 -6.32 -12.69 12.88
N SER A 207 -7.37 -11.90 12.72
CA SER A 207 -8.71 -12.28 13.17
C SER A 207 -9.38 -13.31 12.26
N GLY A 208 -8.92 -13.51 11.02
CA GLY A 208 -9.48 -14.49 10.07
C GLY A 208 -9.53 -15.93 10.59
N ALA A 209 -8.64 -16.31 11.51
CA ALA A 209 -8.66 -17.62 12.17
C ALA A 209 -9.92 -17.87 13.02
N GLY A 210 -10.68 -16.83 13.40
CA GLY A 210 -11.94 -16.95 14.12
C GLY A 210 -13.16 -17.30 13.26
N SER A 211 -12.98 -17.41 11.93
CA SER A 211 -14.06 -17.79 11.01
C SER A 211 -14.05 -19.29 10.72
N LEU A 212 -15.15 -19.95 11.08
CA LEU A 212 -15.39 -21.34 10.71
C LEU A 212 -15.58 -21.49 9.20
N VAL A 213 -16.16 -20.49 8.52
CA VAL A 213 -16.22 -20.47 7.06
C VAL A 213 -14.83 -20.48 6.45
N ALA A 214 -13.88 -19.68 6.97
CA ALA A 214 -12.50 -19.69 6.49
C ALA A 214 -11.81 -21.05 6.70
N TYR A 215 -12.07 -21.71 7.83
CA TYR A 215 -11.55 -23.05 8.11
C TYR A 215 -12.13 -24.12 7.17
N ALA A 216 -13.46 -24.07 6.94
CA ALA A 216 -14.17 -24.98 6.04
C ALA A 216 -13.66 -24.83 4.59
N LEU A 217 -13.40 -23.60 4.15
CA LEU A 217 -12.85 -23.31 2.81
C LEU A 217 -11.33 -23.51 2.71
N LYS A 218 -10.68 -24.05 3.75
CA LYS A 218 -9.22 -24.30 3.81
C LYS A 218 -8.36 -23.04 3.66
N ILE A 219 -8.95 -21.87 3.88
CA ILE A 219 -8.26 -20.58 3.97
C ILE A 219 -7.40 -20.55 5.22
N THR A 220 -7.95 -21.03 6.34
CA THR A 220 -7.25 -21.21 7.62
C THR A 220 -7.16 -22.70 7.97
N ASP A 221 -6.20 -23.02 8.83
CA ASP A 221 -5.91 -24.41 9.23
C ASP A 221 -6.16 -24.68 10.74
N LEU A 222 -6.82 -23.75 11.45
CA LEU A 222 -7.21 -23.90 12.85
C LEU A 222 -8.72 -24.03 13.00
N ASP A 223 -9.16 -24.96 13.86
CA ASP A 223 -10.56 -25.07 14.28
C ASP A 223 -10.90 -23.94 15.28
N PRO A 224 -11.76 -22.98 14.92
CA PRO A 224 -12.07 -21.86 15.80
C PRO A 224 -12.88 -22.28 17.04
N LEU A 225 -13.65 -23.36 16.99
CA LEU A 225 -14.48 -23.80 18.12
C LEU A 225 -13.64 -24.47 19.21
N GLU A 226 -12.59 -25.19 18.84
CA GLU A 226 -11.69 -25.83 19.81
C GLU A 226 -10.90 -24.80 20.66
N PHE A 227 -10.65 -23.62 20.10
CA PHE A 227 -9.85 -22.56 20.73
C PHE A 227 -10.66 -21.31 21.13
N ASP A 228 -11.99 -21.39 21.15
CA ASP A 228 -12.90 -20.28 21.48
C ASP A 228 -12.62 -18.99 20.66
N LEU A 229 -12.27 -19.14 19.38
CA LEU A 229 -11.99 -18.01 18.49
C LEU A 229 -13.28 -17.36 17.98
N LEU A 230 -13.35 -16.04 18.09
CA LEU A 230 -14.56 -15.26 17.81
C LEU A 230 -14.57 -14.72 16.37
N PHE A 231 -15.64 -15.00 15.64
CA PHE A 231 -15.87 -14.52 14.28
C PHE A 231 -16.10 -13.01 14.25
N GLU A 232 -16.77 -12.46 15.25
CA GLU A 232 -17.09 -11.04 15.37
C GLU A 232 -15.84 -10.18 15.55
N ARG A 233 -14.71 -10.79 15.94
CA ARG A 233 -13.42 -10.12 15.96
C ARG A 233 -12.85 -9.93 14.56
N PHE A 234 -13.23 -10.79 13.62
CA PHE A 234 -12.88 -10.72 12.20
C PHE A 234 -13.83 -9.83 11.43
N LEU A 235 -15.12 -10.17 11.46
CA LEU A 235 -16.16 -9.47 10.73
C LEU A 235 -17.32 -9.18 11.67
N ASN A 236 -17.49 -7.89 11.99
CA ASN A 236 -18.55 -7.44 12.89
C ASN A 236 -19.67 -6.78 12.08
N PRO A 237 -20.93 -7.27 12.13
CA PRO A 237 -22.04 -6.66 11.41
C PRO A 237 -22.35 -5.22 11.88
N GLU A 238 -22.03 -4.86 13.13
CA GLU A 238 -22.21 -3.51 13.68
C GLU A 238 -21.13 -2.52 13.22
N ARG A 239 -20.04 -3.01 12.60
CA ARG A 239 -18.95 -2.20 12.09
C ARG A 239 -18.60 -2.65 10.68
N VAL A 240 -18.98 -1.85 9.69
CA VAL A 240 -18.58 -2.08 8.29
C VAL A 240 -17.07 -1.83 8.17
N SER A 241 -16.27 -2.88 8.33
CA SER A 241 -14.84 -2.90 8.05
C SER A 241 -14.53 -4.03 7.08
N MET A 242 -13.48 -3.85 6.28
CA MET A 242 -13.04 -4.89 5.35
C MET A 242 -12.65 -6.15 6.13
N PRO A 243 -13.11 -7.34 5.73
CA PRO A 243 -12.45 -8.57 6.16
C PRO A 243 -11.04 -8.60 5.55
N ASP A 244 -10.02 -8.73 6.40
CA ASP A 244 -8.62 -8.88 5.97
C ASP A 244 -8.09 -10.21 6.47
N PHE A 245 -7.97 -11.18 5.57
CA PHE A 245 -7.42 -12.49 5.91
C PHE A 245 -5.92 -12.47 6.16
N ASP A 246 -5.21 -11.40 5.76
CA ASP A 246 -3.75 -11.30 5.85
C ASP A 246 -3.12 -12.63 5.39
N VAL A 247 -2.98 -12.92 4.10
CA VAL A 247 -2.45 -14.24 3.67
C VAL A 247 -0.94 -14.16 3.43
N ASP A 248 -0.16 -15.00 4.12
CA ASP A 248 1.28 -15.11 3.81
C ASP A 248 1.52 -16.08 2.65
N PHE A 249 2.50 -15.74 1.81
CA PHE A 249 3.07 -16.63 0.82
C PHE A 249 4.57 -16.76 1.04
N CYS A 250 5.14 -17.84 0.54
CA CYS A 250 6.60 -17.90 0.45
C CYS A 250 7.12 -16.78 -0.48
N MET A 251 8.21 -16.12 -0.07
CA MET A 251 8.75 -14.96 -0.79
C MET A 251 9.13 -15.27 -2.25
N GLU A 252 9.59 -16.50 -2.50
CA GLU A 252 10.13 -16.95 -3.78
C GLU A 252 9.06 -17.18 -4.86
N LYS A 253 7.86 -17.64 -4.46
CA LYS A 253 6.79 -17.99 -5.40
C LYS A 253 5.64 -16.98 -5.42
N ARG A 254 5.74 -15.86 -4.69
CA ARG A 254 4.71 -14.82 -4.70
C ARG A 254 4.37 -14.33 -6.11
N ASP A 255 5.38 -14.18 -6.98
CA ASP A 255 5.17 -13.67 -8.33
C ASP A 255 4.36 -14.67 -9.19
N GLN A 256 4.41 -15.98 -8.88
CA GLN A 256 3.57 -17.00 -9.51
C GLN A 256 2.10 -16.87 -9.12
N VAL A 257 1.83 -16.52 -7.85
CA VAL A 257 0.47 -16.26 -7.36
C VAL A 257 -0.10 -15.03 -8.06
N ILE A 258 0.69 -13.96 -8.18
CA ILE A 258 0.26 -12.74 -8.89
C ILE A 258 -0.09 -13.05 -10.35
N GLU A 259 0.73 -13.87 -11.04
CA GLU A 259 0.43 -14.27 -12.42
C GLU A 259 -0.84 -15.12 -12.51
N HIS A 260 -1.07 -16.06 -11.58
CA HIS A 260 -2.32 -16.84 -11.53
C HIS A 260 -3.55 -15.94 -11.33
N VAL A 261 -3.48 -15.00 -10.37
CA VAL A 261 -4.57 -14.04 -10.14
C VAL A 261 -4.79 -13.17 -11.40
N ALA A 262 -3.72 -12.75 -12.08
CA ALA A 262 -3.82 -12.02 -13.34
C ALA A 262 -4.45 -12.85 -14.46
N ASP A 263 -4.15 -14.15 -14.57
CA ASP A 263 -4.76 -15.04 -15.55
C ASP A 263 -6.25 -15.29 -15.24
N MET A 264 -6.61 -15.37 -13.96
CA MET A 264 -7.98 -15.63 -13.51
C MET A 264 -8.92 -14.44 -13.69
N TYR A 265 -8.51 -13.25 -13.23
CA TYR A 265 -9.36 -12.04 -13.23
C TYR A 265 -9.09 -11.12 -14.43
N GLY A 266 -8.08 -11.45 -15.24
CA GLY A 266 -7.63 -10.65 -16.37
C GLY A 266 -6.45 -9.75 -16.01
N ARG A 267 -5.41 -9.77 -16.85
CA ARG A 267 -4.15 -9.06 -16.59
C ARG A 267 -4.32 -7.55 -16.41
N ASP A 268 -5.32 -6.95 -17.05
CA ASP A 268 -5.64 -5.53 -16.94
C ASP A 268 -6.44 -5.18 -15.67
N ALA A 269 -7.02 -6.16 -14.98
CA ALA A 269 -7.82 -5.99 -13.77
C ALA A 269 -7.00 -6.12 -12.47
N VAL A 270 -5.78 -6.67 -12.59
CA VAL A 270 -4.88 -6.92 -11.47
C VAL A 270 -3.70 -5.95 -11.55
N SER A 271 -3.40 -5.30 -10.42
CA SER A 271 -2.25 -4.40 -10.33
C SER A 271 -1.56 -4.53 -8.98
N GLN A 272 -0.31 -4.14 -8.93
CA GLN A 272 0.38 -3.98 -7.65
C GLN A 272 0.12 -2.59 -7.07
N ILE A 273 0.44 -2.40 -5.79
CA ILE A 273 0.17 -1.14 -5.10
C ILE A 273 1.48 -0.35 -4.97
N ILE A 274 1.44 0.97 -5.23
CA ILE A 274 2.60 1.84 -5.05
C ILE A 274 2.93 1.99 -3.55
N THR A 275 4.21 2.21 -3.27
CA THR A 275 4.63 2.76 -1.98
C THR A 275 5.39 4.06 -2.19
N PHE A 276 5.42 4.90 -1.16
CA PHE A 276 6.14 6.17 -1.23
C PHE A 276 7.36 6.12 -0.31
N GLY A 277 8.54 6.31 -0.90
CA GLY A 277 9.74 6.58 -0.13
C GLY A 277 9.69 8.02 0.35
N THR A 278 9.61 8.24 1.65
CA THR A 278 9.62 9.58 2.27
C THR A 278 10.97 9.92 2.87
N MET A 279 11.26 11.21 3.03
CA MET A 279 12.48 11.68 3.68
C MET A 279 12.34 11.63 5.20
N ALA A 280 12.55 10.46 5.80
CA ALA A 280 12.62 10.28 7.25
C ALA A 280 13.80 11.04 7.88
N ALA A 281 13.78 11.28 9.19
CA ALA A 281 14.75 12.12 9.93
C ALA A 281 16.23 11.92 9.52
N LYS A 282 16.72 10.67 9.46
CA LYS A 282 18.10 10.38 9.01
C LYS A 282 18.35 10.65 7.53
N ALA A 283 17.38 10.30 6.68
CA ALA A 283 17.48 10.46 5.25
C ALA A 283 17.48 11.96 4.88
N VAL A 284 16.59 12.75 5.49
CA VAL A 284 16.49 14.20 5.22
C VAL A 284 17.76 14.94 5.63
N ILE A 285 18.35 14.64 6.80
CA ILE A 285 19.64 15.22 7.22
C ILE A 285 20.75 14.92 6.19
N ARG A 286 20.81 13.67 5.74
CA ARG A 286 21.80 13.24 4.72
C ARG A 286 21.60 13.92 3.38
N ASP A 287 20.37 13.99 2.91
CA ASP A 287 20.03 14.52 1.59
C ASP A 287 20.20 16.05 1.55
N VAL A 288 19.74 16.78 2.59
CA VAL A 288 19.94 18.23 2.72
C VAL A 288 21.42 18.56 2.88
N GLY A 289 22.13 17.87 3.78
CA GLY A 289 23.56 18.13 4.00
C GLY A 289 24.40 17.94 2.73
N ARG A 290 24.08 16.94 1.90
CA ARG A 290 24.69 16.76 0.58
C ARG A 290 24.43 17.96 -0.34
N VAL A 291 23.18 18.40 -0.43
CA VAL A 291 22.78 19.51 -1.32
C VAL A 291 23.41 20.84 -0.90
N LEU A 292 23.59 21.06 0.41
CA LEU A 292 24.33 22.21 0.95
C LEU A 292 25.85 22.12 0.73
N GLY A 293 26.35 21.04 0.11
CA GLY A 293 27.77 20.89 -0.25
C GLY A 293 28.65 20.32 0.87
N HIS A 294 28.08 19.87 1.99
CA HIS A 294 28.86 19.32 3.08
C HIS A 294 29.44 17.92 2.74
N PRO A 295 30.68 17.61 3.14
CA PRO A 295 31.25 16.28 2.99
C PRO A 295 30.45 15.22 3.78
N TYR A 296 30.42 13.98 3.27
CA TYR A 296 29.72 12.86 3.92
C TYR A 296 30.04 12.72 5.41
N GLY A 297 31.32 12.84 5.80
CA GLY A 297 31.74 12.68 7.19
C GLY A 297 31.15 13.73 8.15
N PHE A 298 30.93 14.96 7.67
CA PHE A 298 30.28 16.02 8.46
C PHE A 298 28.82 15.66 8.73
N VAL A 299 28.09 15.27 7.68
CA VAL A 299 26.66 14.97 7.76
C VAL A 299 26.39 13.66 8.50
N ASP A 300 27.23 12.65 8.31
CA ASP A 300 27.13 11.34 8.98
C ASP A 300 27.24 11.48 10.50
N ARG A 301 28.12 12.37 10.98
CA ARG A 301 28.27 12.70 12.41
C ARG A 301 26.96 13.19 13.02
N ILE A 302 26.18 14.00 12.30
CA ILE A 302 24.88 14.52 12.75
C ILE A 302 23.83 13.40 12.65
N SER A 303 23.77 12.70 11.52
CA SER A 303 22.73 11.67 11.28
C SER A 303 22.81 10.48 12.25
N LYS A 304 23.99 10.18 12.81
CA LYS A 304 24.21 9.13 13.81
C LYS A 304 23.62 9.46 15.18
N LEU A 305 23.44 10.74 15.50
CA LEU A 305 22.79 11.20 16.73
C LEU A 305 21.28 10.97 16.70
N VAL A 306 20.69 10.80 15.51
CA VAL A 306 19.27 10.43 15.40
C VAL A 306 19.09 8.98 15.85
N PRO A 307 18.22 8.68 16.82
CA PRO A 307 18.00 7.30 17.28
C PRO A 307 17.43 6.39 16.17
N PRO A 308 17.63 5.06 16.25
CA PRO A 308 17.22 4.12 15.20
C PRO A 308 15.75 3.70 15.26
N ASP A 309 14.95 4.24 16.18
CA ASP A 309 13.57 3.81 16.40
C ASP A 309 12.69 3.96 15.15
N PRO A 310 11.84 2.97 14.84
CA PRO A 310 10.83 3.10 13.79
C PRO A 310 9.91 4.31 14.06
N GLY A 311 9.65 5.13 13.04
CA GLY A 311 8.83 6.34 13.19
C GLY A 311 9.49 7.48 13.97
N MET A 312 10.83 7.49 14.04
CA MET A 312 11.61 8.61 14.57
C MET A 312 11.42 9.86 13.72
N THR A 313 11.26 11.00 14.39
CA THR A 313 11.19 12.34 13.79
C THR A 313 12.29 13.24 14.35
N LEU A 314 12.62 14.34 13.67
CA LEU A 314 13.59 15.32 14.14
C LEU A 314 13.20 15.88 15.51
N ALA A 315 11.92 16.16 15.75
CA ALA A 315 11.43 16.62 17.04
C ALA A 315 11.72 15.61 18.16
N LYS A 316 11.37 14.33 17.96
CA LYS A 316 11.65 13.26 18.93
C LYS A 316 13.15 13.04 19.14
N ALA A 317 13.94 13.15 18.08
CA ALA A 317 15.39 13.01 18.16
C ALA A 317 16.01 14.10 19.05
N PHE A 318 15.56 15.36 18.90
CA PHE A 318 16.00 16.49 19.72
C PHE A 318 15.65 16.34 21.20
N GLU A 319 14.54 15.68 21.53
CA GLU A 319 14.17 15.37 22.92
C GLU A 319 14.98 14.19 23.50
N ALA A 320 15.31 13.20 22.67
CA ALA A 320 15.96 11.97 23.11
C ALA A 320 17.50 12.06 23.19
N GLU A 321 18.14 12.87 22.34
CA GLU A 321 19.61 13.00 22.27
C GLU A 321 20.04 14.44 22.61
N PRO A 322 20.57 14.69 23.83
CA PRO A 322 20.95 16.01 24.29
C PRO A 322 22.04 16.70 23.46
N GLN A 323 22.87 15.94 22.73
CA GLN A 323 23.88 16.52 21.85
C GLN A 323 23.26 17.25 20.65
N LEU A 324 22.06 16.87 20.18
CA LEU A 324 21.42 17.51 19.02
C LEU A 324 21.09 18.99 19.28
N PRO A 325 20.41 19.36 20.40
CA PRO A 325 20.28 20.76 20.80
C PRO A 325 21.62 21.49 20.95
N GLU A 326 22.63 20.85 21.54
CA GLU A 326 23.94 21.48 21.77
C GLU A 326 24.63 21.86 20.47
N ILE A 327 24.74 20.93 19.51
CA ILE A 327 25.38 21.22 18.21
C ILE A 327 24.54 22.14 17.34
N TYR A 328 23.22 22.15 17.51
CA TYR A 328 22.32 23.03 16.78
C TYR A 328 22.49 24.51 17.20
N GLU A 329 22.72 24.78 18.49
CA GLU A 329 22.97 26.15 18.97
C GLU A 329 24.44 26.57 18.81
N ALA A 330 25.37 25.62 18.76
CA ALA A 330 26.81 25.90 18.70
C ALA A 330 27.37 26.09 17.28
N ASP A 331 26.71 25.53 16.26
CA ASP A 331 27.23 25.47 14.88
C ASP A 331 26.17 25.96 13.87
N GLU A 332 26.46 27.10 13.23
CA GLU A 332 25.58 27.74 12.24
C GLU A 332 25.32 26.86 11.00
N GLU A 333 26.29 26.05 10.57
CA GLU A 333 26.10 25.13 9.45
C GLU A 333 25.12 24.01 9.84
N VAL A 334 25.23 23.49 11.07
CA VAL A 334 24.30 22.50 11.61
C VAL A 334 22.91 23.09 11.77
N LYS A 335 22.81 24.33 12.26
CA LYS A 335 21.54 25.05 12.39
C LYS A 335 20.83 25.18 11.05
N ALA A 336 21.52 25.70 10.03
CA ALA A 336 20.97 25.86 8.68
C ALA A 336 20.52 24.52 8.07
N LEU A 337 21.33 23.46 8.24
CA LEU A 337 20.99 22.12 7.79
C LEU A 337 19.71 21.60 8.45
N ILE A 338 19.61 21.73 9.77
CA ILE A 338 18.46 21.20 10.53
C ILE A 338 17.19 22.00 10.26
N ASP A 339 17.28 23.32 10.12
CA ASP A 339 16.12 24.16 9.81
C ASP A 339 15.53 23.82 8.43
N MET A 340 16.38 23.57 7.42
CA MET A 340 15.93 23.06 6.13
C MET A 340 15.41 21.62 6.22
N ALA A 341 16.06 20.76 7.01
CA ALA A 341 15.61 19.39 7.22
C ALA A 341 14.22 19.31 7.88
N ARG A 342 13.90 20.23 8.80
CA ARG A 342 12.56 20.35 9.41
C ARG A 342 11.48 20.67 8.38
N LYS A 343 11.78 21.51 7.40
CA LYS A 343 10.86 21.84 6.29
C LYS A 343 10.62 20.68 5.33
N LEU A 344 11.58 19.75 5.23
CA LEU A 344 11.55 18.63 4.26
C LEU A 344 11.28 17.27 4.91
N GLU A 345 11.20 17.17 6.24
CA GLU A 345 10.90 15.92 6.94
C GLU A 345 9.53 15.37 6.51
N GLY A 346 9.51 14.09 6.13
CA GLY A 346 8.29 13.39 5.75
C GLY A 346 7.84 13.62 4.29
N VAL A 347 8.46 14.56 3.57
CA VAL A 347 8.12 14.81 2.15
C VAL A 347 8.41 13.57 1.30
N THR A 348 7.48 13.26 0.39
CA THR A 348 7.61 12.17 -0.58
C THR A 348 8.75 12.42 -1.56
N ARG A 349 9.66 11.44 -1.66
CA ARG A 349 10.88 11.51 -2.47
C ARG A 349 10.76 10.74 -3.77
N ASN A 350 10.27 9.51 -3.71
CA ASN A 350 10.19 8.63 -4.87
C ASN A 350 9.10 7.57 -4.73
N ALA A 351 8.70 7.01 -5.87
CA ALA A 351 7.87 5.82 -5.93
C ALA A 351 8.71 4.57 -5.59
N GLY A 352 8.08 3.67 -4.85
CA GLY A 352 8.51 2.30 -4.63
C GLY A 352 7.35 1.36 -4.94
N LYS A 353 7.58 0.08 -4.72
CA LYS A 353 6.61 -0.99 -4.96
C LYS A 353 6.23 -1.63 -3.62
N HIS A 354 4.94 -1.83 -3.36
CA HIS A 354 4.53 -2.58 -2.18
C HIS A 354 5.00 -4.02 -2.32
N ALA A 355 5.72 -4.53 -1.33
CA ALA A 355 6.38 -5.83 -1.41
C ALA A 355 5.38 -7.01 -1.51
N GLY A 356 4.13 -6.79 -1.09
CA GLY A 356 3.08 -7.80 -1.10
C GLY A 356 1.70 -7.29 -1.51
N GLY A 357 1.56 -6.03 -1.91
CA GLY A 357 0.23 -5.43 -2.06
C GLY A 357 -0.25 -5.62 -3.49
N VAL A 358 -1.27 -6.44 -3.68
CA VAL A 358 -1.96 -6.59 -4.96
C VAL A 358 -3.40 -6.17 -4.80
N VAL A 359 -3.92 -5.52 -5.83
CA VAL A 359 -5.31 -5.10 -5.91
C VAL A 359 -5.97 -5.79 -7.10
N ILE A 360 -7.20 -6.22 -6.90
CA ILE A 360 -8.03 -6.84 -7.95
C ILE A 360 -9.27 -5.96 -8.13
N ALA A 361 -9.41 -5.38 -9.33
CA ALA A 361 -10.57 -4.62 -9.72
C ALA A 361 -11.62 -5.52 -10.40
N PRO A 362 -12.91 -5.15 -10.36
CA PRO A 362 -13.96 -5.88 -11.09
C PRO A 362 -13.87 -5.72 -12.62
N THR A 363 -13.19 -4.67 -13.07
CA THR A 363 -12.92 -4.37 -14.48
C THR A 363 -11.46 -3.96 -14.62
N LYS A 364 -11.10 -3.15 -15.63
CA LYS A 364 -9.71 -2.71 -15.77
C LYS A 364 -9.32 -1.83 -14.60
N ILE A 365 -8.08 -1.97 -14.11
CA ILE A 365 -7.58 -1.16 -13.01
C ILE A 365 -7.63 0.34 -13.34
N THR A 366 -7.47 0.70 -14.61
CA THR A 366 -7.54 2.08 -15.11
C THR A 366 -8.93 2.70 -15.03
N ASP A 367 -9.98 1.90 -14.83
CA ASP A 367 -11.34 2.41 -14.58
C ASP A 367 -11.43 3.04 -13.17
N PHE A 368 -10.47 2.74 -12.28
CA PHE A 368 -10.44 3.16 -10.88
C PHE A 368 -9.24 4.03 -10.54
N ALA A 369 -8.04 3.67 -11.02
CA ALA A 369 -6.80 4.34 -10.67
C ALA A 369 -5.84 4.44 -11.86
N PRO A 370 -5.13 5.57 -12.01
CA PRO A 370 -4.02 5.64 -12.95
C PRO A 370 -2.86 4.75 -12.49
N LEU A 371 -1.99 4.41 -13.44
CA LEU A 371 -0.84 3.53 -13.22
C LEU A 371 0.48 4.32 -13.18
N TYR A 372 1.40 3.85 -12.34
CA TYR A 372 2.83 4.17 -12.40
C TYR A 372 3.57 2.92 -12.88
N CYS A 373 4.59 3.11 -13.72
CA CYS A 373 5.42 2.03 -14.23
C CYS A 373 6.89 2.39 -14.09
N ASP A 374 7.76 1.39 -14.25
CA ASP A 374 9.19 1.63 -14.39
C ASP A 374 9.55 2.31 -15.73
N GLU A 375 10.84 2.62 -15.93
CA GLU A 375 11.34 3.28 -17.14
C GLU A 375 11.06 2.51 -18.44
N ALA A 376 10.88 1.19 -18.36
CA ALA A 376 10.55 0.33 -19.50
C ALA A 376 9.03 0.22 -19.73
N GLY A 377 8.21 0.93 -18.93
CA GLY A 377 6.77 0.83 -18.94
C GLY A 377 6.24 -0.50 -18.39
N GLN A 378 7.06 -1.23 -17.63
CA GLN A 378 6.72 -2.51 -17.02
C GLN A 378 6.34 -2.34 -15.54
N HIS A 379 5.87 -3.44 -14.94
CA HIS A 379 5.50 -3.52 -13.52
C HIS A 379 4.50 -2.44 -13.08
N PRO A 380 3.29 -2.39 -13.69
CA PRO A 380 2.30 -1.40 -13.34
C PRO A 380 1.91 -1.52 -11.86
N VAL A 381 1.87 -0.35 -11.21
CA VAL A 381 1.32 -0.19 -9.86
C VAL A 381 0.25 0.90 -9.86
N THR A 382 -0.76 0.80 -9.01
CA THR A 382 -1.74 1.89 -8.80
C THR A 382 -1.04 3.12 -8.22
N GLN A 383 -1.40 4.32 -8.66
CA GLN A 383 -0.84 5.55 -8.06
C GLN A 383 -1.40 5.87 -6.67
N PHE A 384 -2.50 5.22 -6.27
CA PHE A 384 -2.97 5.22 -4.89
C PHE A 384 -2.19 4.20 -4.07
N ASP A 385 -1.74 4.61 -2.89
CA ASP A 385 -1.08 3.72 -1.94
C ASP A 385 -2.07 2.74 -1.29
N LYS A 386 -1.57 1.91 -0.37
CA LYS A 386 -2.36 0.88 0.31
C LYS A 386 -3.64 1.42 0.95
N ASN A 387 -3.61 2.59 1.58
CA ASN A 387 -4.78 3.11 2.27
C ASN A 387 -5.73 3.79 1.29
N ASP A 388 -5.18 4.55 0.34
CA ASP A 388 -5.99 5.29 -0.63
C ASP A 388 -6.70 4.36 -1.62
N VAL A 389 -6.04 3.27 -2.05
CA VAL A 389 -6.63 2.31 -2.99
C VAL A 389 -7.78 1.52 -2.36
N GLU A 390 -7.65 1.18 -1.07
CA GLU A 390 -8.71 0.53 -0.29
C GLU A 390 -9.87 1.50 -0.04
N TYR A 391 -9.57 2.75 0.30
CA TYR A 391 -10.59 3.78 0.50
C TYR A 391 -11.31 4.17 -0.81
N ALA A 392 -10.64 4.06 -1.95
CA ALA A 392 -11.26 4.15 -3.28
C ALA A 392 -12.16 2.94 -3.63
N GLY A 393 -12.22 1.94 -2.74
CA GLY A 393 -13.16 0.83 -2.81
C GLY A 393 -12.60 -0.44 -3.46
N LEU A 394 -11.31 -0.49 -3.79
CA LEU A 394 -10.72 -1.69 -4.36
C LEU A 394 -10.21 -2.65 -3.27
N VAL A 395 -10.36 -3.93 -3.54
CA VAL A 395 -9.96 -4.99 -2.61
C VAL A 395 -8.46 -5.21 -2.72
N LYS A 396 -7.74 -4.95 -1.63
CA LYS A 396 -6.33 -5.32 -1.51
C LYS A 396 -6.18 -6.76 -1.02
N PHE A 397 -5.11 -7.40 -1.46
CA PHE A 397 -4.60 -8.66 -0.96
C PHE A 397 -3.13 -8.44 -0.58
N ASP A 398 -2.82 -8.65 0.70
CA ASP A 398 -1.45 -8.55 1.20
C ASP A 398 -0.78 -9.92 1.11
N PHE A 399 0.01 -10.11 0.06
CA PHE A 399 0.90 -11.25 -0.16
C PHE A 399 2.21 -11.06 0.61
N LEU A 400 2.16 -11.33 1.91
CA LEU A 400 3.34 -11.18 2.75
C LEU A 400 4.34 -12.33 2.52
N GLY A 401 5.55 -11.98 2.08
CA GLY A 401 6.65 -12.92 1.82
C GLY A 401 7.35 -13.35 3.10
N LEU A 402 6.87 -14.39 3.78
CA LEU A 402 7.54 -14.94 4.97
C LEU A 402 8.56 -16.01 4.60
N ARG A 403 9.84 -15.73 4.90
CA ARG A 403 10.93 -16.71 4.75
C ARG A 403 10.74 -17.97 5.60
N THR A 404 10.00 -17.86 6.71
CA THR A 404 9.69 -19.01 7.58
C THR A 404 9.00 -20.14 6.81
N LEU A 405 8.07 -19.82 5.91
CA LEU A 405 7.38 -20.82 5.10
C LEU A 405 8.30 -21.47 4.08
N THR A 406 9.21 -20.70 3.49
CA THR A 406 10.26 -21.25 2.62
C THR A 406 11.15 -22.25 3.38
N ILE A 407 11.53 -21.93 4.62
CA ILE A 407 12.32 -22.83 5.48
C ILE A 407 11.55 -24.12 5.79
N ILE A 408 10.27 -24.01 6.16
CA ILE A 408 9.41 -25.19 6.42
C ILE A 408 9.28 -26.05 5.17
N ASN A 409 9.07 -25.43 4.00
CA ASN A 409 8.97 -26.16 2.74
C ASN A 409 10.24 -26.95 2.41
N TRP A 410 11.42 -26.33 2.51
CA TRP A 410 12.69 -27.05 2.31
C TRP A 410 12.89 -28.16 3.34
N ALA A 411 12.48 -27.93 4.60
CA ALA A 411 12.52 -28.99 5.61
C ALA A 411 11.63 -30.17 5.24
N LEU A 412 10.40 -29.92 4.77
CA LEU A 412 9.48 -30.96 4.30
C LEU A 412 10.02 -31.71 3.09
N GLU A 413 10.60 -31.03 2.10
CA GLU A 413 11.23 -31.67 0.94
C GLU A 413 12.35 -32.65 1.36
N MET A 414 13.23 -32.21 2.28
CA MET A 414 14.30 -33.06 2.81
C MET A 414 13.78 -34.24 3.64
N ILE A 415 12.76 -34.02 4.47
CA ILE A 415 12.13 -35.07 5.29
C ILE A 415 11.45 -36.10 4.39
N ASN A 416 10.68 -35.66 3.39
CA ASN A 416 9.94 -36.54 2.49
C ASN A 416 10.87 -37.37 1.61
N ALA A 417 11.99 -36.81 1.15
CA ALA A 417 13.03 -37.57 0.44
C ALA A 417 13.64 -38.68 1.30
N ARG A 418 13.65 -38.54 2.64
CA ARG A 418 14.08 -39.58 3.57
C ARG A 418 12.97 -40.60 3.82
N ARG A 419 11.73 -40.15 3.97
CA ARG A 419 10.56 -41.02 4.17
C ARG A 419 10.33 -41.96 2.99
N GLU A 420 10.47 -41.46 1.77
CA GLU A 420 10.38 -42.26 0.55
C GLU A 420 11.41 -43.41 0.55
N LYS A 421 12.65 -43.15 0.96
CA LYS A 421 13.69 -44.19 1.10
C LYS A 421 13.35 -45.26 2.14
N ASN A 422 12.54 -44.91 3.13
CA ASN A 422 12.09 -45.81 4.18
C ASN A 422 10.74 -46.49 3.87
N GLY A 423 10.10 -46.16 2.74
CA GLY A 423 8.74 -46.63 2.42
C GLY A 423 7.64 -45.99 3.28
N GLU A 424 7.91 -44.84 3.89
CA GLU A 424 6.94 -44.04 4.64
C GLU A 424 6.22 -43.06 3.69
N GLY A 425 4.94 -42.78 3.94
CA GLY A 425 4.19 -41.75 3.21
C GLY A 425 4.67 -40.32 3.52
N PRO A 426 4.37 -39.33 2.67
CA PRO A 426 4.79 -37.95 2.89
C PRO A 426 4.25 -37.39 4.22
N LEU A 427 5.02 -36.52 4.84
CA LEU A 427 4.62 -35.79 6.04
C LEU A 427 3.74 -34.61 5.64
N ASP A 428 2.55 -34.54 6.23
CA ASP A 428 1.69 -33.36 6.18
C ASP A 428 1.87 -32.56 7.48
N ILE A 429 2.31 -31.30 7.33
CA ILE A 429 2.54 -30.40 8.47
C ILE A 429 1.23 -29.97 9.14
N ALA A 430 0.11 -29.95 8.42
CA ALA A 430 -1.19 -29.56 8.98
C ALA A 430 -1.80 -30.68 9.84
N ALA A 431 -1.34 -31.92 9.68
CA ALA A 431 -1.83 -33.10 10.39
C ALA A 431 -1.03 -33.44 11.66
N ILE A 432 -0.11 -32.57 12.10
CA ILE A 432 0.69 -32.84 13.31
C ILE A 432 -0.14 -32.72 14.59
N PRO A 433 0.15 -33.52 15.62
CA PRO A 433 -0.50 -33.37 16.93
C PRO A 433 -0.07 -32.07 17.60
N LEU A 434 -1.03 -31.39 18.24
CA LEU A 434 -0.81 -30.11 18.94
C LEU A 434 -0.30 -30.29 20.38
N ASP A 435 -0.28 -31.52 20.89
CA ASP A 435 0.12 -31.91 22.25
C ASP A 435 1.45 -32.69 22.29
N ASP A 436 2.30 -32.55 21.25
CA ASP A 436 3.57 -33.29 21.17
C ASP A 436 4.54 -32.96 22.31
N LYS A 437 4.77 -33.95 23.18
CA LYS A 437 5.64 -33.83 24.35
C LYS A 437 7.06 -33.37 24.00
N LYS A 438 7.65 -33.85 22.90
CA LYS A 438 9.05 -33.51 22.55
C LYS A 438 9.16 -32.03 22.21
N SER A 439 8.18 -31.48 21.51
CA SER A 439 8.09 -30.07 21.17
C SER A 439 7.97 -29.21 22.44
N PHE A 440 7.11 -29.59 23.38
CA PHE A 440 6.99 -28.89 24.67
C PHE A 440 8.24 -29.01 25.54
N ASP A 441 8.87 -30.18 25.60
CA ASP A 441 10.12 -30.38 26.35
C ASP A 441 11.25 -29.47 25.80
N MET A 442 11.34 -29.30 24.47
CA MET A 442 12.30 -28.40 23.83
C MET A 442 11.99 -26.93 24.13
N LEU A 443 10.71 -26.54 24.05
CA LEU A 443 10.25 -25.19 24.38
C LEU A 443 10.55 -24.82 25.84
N GLN A 444 10.32 -25.73 26.78
CA GLN A 444 10.59 -25.55 28.21
C GLN A 444 12.08 -25.42 28.54
N ARG A 445 12.97 -25.95 27.68
CA ARG A 445 14.42 -25.73 27.77
C ARG A 445 14.87 -24.39 27.18
N SER A 446 13.94 -23.60 26.65
CA SER A 446 14.21 -22.33 25.95
C SER A 446 15.14 -22.50 24.75
N GLU A 447 15.11 -23.67 24.11
CA GLU A 447 15.86 -23.97 22.88
C GLU A 447 15.15 -23.36 21.65
N THR A 448 14.76 -22.09 21.73
CA THR A 448 13.89 -21.40 20.75
C THR A 448 14.64 -20.60 19.69
N THR A 449 15.95 -20.82 19.55
CA THR A 449 16.70 -20.23 18.43
C THR A 449 16.15 -20.76 17.12
N ALA A 450 15.83 -19.85 16.19
CA ALA A 450 15.14 -20.13 14.93
C ALA A 450 13.69 -20.64 15.05
N VAL A 451 13.08 -20.61 16.24
CA VAL A 451 11.63 -20.75 16.40
C VAL A 451 10.98 -19.41 16.10
N PHE A 452 10.07 -19.39 15.12
CA PHE A 452 9.43 -18.17 14.65
C PHE A 452 8.76 -17.41 15.80
N GLN A 453 8.97 -16.10 15.86
CA GLN A 453 8.52 -15.18 16.92
C GLN A 453 9.11 -15.37 18.33
N LEU A 454 9.74 -16.52 18.63
CA LEU A 454 10.29 -16.85 19.95
C LEU A 454 11.83 -16.70 20.04
N ASN A 455 12.42 -15.99 19.08
CA ASN A 455 13.87 -15.86 18.91
C ASN A 455 14.47 -14.56 19.49
N ARG A 456 13.66 -13.69 20.11
CA ARG A 456 14.15 -12.48 20.79
C ARG A 456 14.44 -12.80 22.25
N ALA A 457 15.66 -12.49 22.70
CA ALA A 457 15.92 -12.31 24.12
C ALA A 457 15.16 -11.04 24.56
N VAL A 458 14.30 -11.18 25.56
CA VAL A 458 13.71 -10.03 26.27
C VAL A 458 14.79 -9.36 27.10
#